data_AF-B6JE94-F1
#
_entry.id   AF-B6JE94-F1
#
_cell.length_a   1.000
_cell.length_b   1.000
_cell.length_c   1.000
_cell.angle_alpha   90.00
_cell.angle_beta   90.00
_cell.angle_gamma   90.00
#
_symmetry.space_group_name_H-M   'P 1'
#
loop_
_entity.id
_entity.type
_entity.pdbx_description
1 polymer ?
#
loop_
_entity_poly.entity_id
_entity_poly.type
_entity_poly.pdbx_seq_one_letter_code
_entity_poly.pdbx_strand_id
1 'polypeptide(L)'
;MVTSGLPLKPIWNEQFDAFLRVNGPWKTATELTRALNAAHGTEFTRSAVLGRSFRIGVRIGSAVPRAPQPEPARKAAPSSKGNNYSSEGAKAAGVLARIEQAKSGEVPSCDFKPRTADAQSRHVPLLNLGPFGLECRWPDNELNDASQQTFCGAPTAHGASYCCAHMAIAWGIGTASERSALKTLLEASR
;
A
#
# COMPACT_ATOMS: atom_id res chain seq x y z
N MET A 1 -28.33 -24.99 18.00
CA MET A 1 -28.19 -23.95 16.96
C MET A 1 -27.10 -23.00 17.42
N VAL A 2 -25.86 -23.18 16.95
CA VAL A 2 -24.73 -22.30 17.30
C VAL A 2 -24.69 -21.23 16.21
N THR A 3 -25.09 -20.01 16.55
CA THR A 3 -24.93 -18.86 15.68
C THR A 3 -23.44 -18.55 15.56
N SER A 4 -22.83 -18.99 14.46
CA SER A 4 -21.48 -18.63 14.06
C SER A 4 -21.43 -17.14 13.69
N GLY A 5 -21.44 -16.27 14.70
CA GLY A 5 -21.08 -14.87 14.53
C GLY A 5 -19.64 -14.81 14.03
N LEU A 6 -19.40 -14.05 12.95
CA LEU A 6 -18.05 -13.79 12.47
C LEU A 6 -17.19 -13.32 13.66
N PRO A 7 -16.01 -13.93 13.91
CA PRO A 7 -15.19 -13.54 15.03
C PRO A 7 -14.81 -12.07 14.87
N LEU A 8 -15.21 -11.26 15.85
CA LEU A 8 -14.87 -9.85 15.87
C LEU A 8 -13.35 -9.73 15.84
N LYS A 9 -12.83 -9.01 14.84
CA LYS A 9 -11.40 -8.79 14.69
C LYS A 9 -10.88 -8.12 15.98
N PRO A 10 -9.89 -8.71 16.67
CA PRO A 10 -9.43 -8.16 17.94
C PRO A 10 -8.80 -6.78 17.69
N ILE A 11 -9.26 -5.79 18.46
CA ILE A 11 -8.78 -4.41 18.40
C ILE A 11 -7.56 -4.28 19.31
N TRP A 12 -6.48 -3.67 18.83
CA TRP A 12 -5.30 -3.40 19.65
C TRP A 12 -5.61 -2.40 20.77
N ASN A 13 -5.23 -2.73 22.00
CA ASN A 13 -5.39 -1.88 23.18
C ASN A 13 -4.08 -1.81 23.99
N GLU A 14 -4.05 -0.97 25.02
CA GLU A 14 -2.85 -0.77 25.84
C GLU A 14 -2.43 -2.03 26.59
N GLN A 15 -3.38 -2.91 26.95
CA GLN A 15 -3.08 -4.18 27.63
C GLN A 15 -2.26 -5.11 26.74
N PHE A 16 -2.58 -5.19 25.45
CA PHE A 16 -1.81 -6.00 24.49
C PHE A 16 -0.43 -5.38 24.22
N ASP A 17 -0.33 -4.05 24.15
CA ASP A 17 0.96 -3.39 23.99
C ASP A 17 1.87 -3.59 25.21
N ALA A 18 1.32 -3.49 26.42
CA ALA A 18 2.02 -3.81 27.65
C ALA A 18 2.52 -5.26 27.66
N PHE A 19 1.68 -6.21 27.24
CA PHE A 19 2.08 -7.62 27.09
C PHE A 19 3.26 -7.78 26.14
N LEU A 20 3.23 -7.10 24.99
CA LEU A 20 4.31 -7.14 24.00
C LEU A 20 5.59 -6.50 24.53
N ARG A 21 5.53 -5.38 25.27
CA ARG A 21 6.72 -4.75 25.87
C ARG A 21 7.41 -5.65 26.88
N VAL A 22 6.64 -6.34 27.72
CA VAL A 22 7.17 -7.23 28.76
C VAL A 22 7.76 -8.51 28.15
N ASN A 23 7.07 -9.11 27.17
CA ASN A 23 7.43 -10.43 26.66
C ASN A 23 8.28 -10.41 25.39
N GLY A 24 8.25 -9.30 24.65
CA GLY A 24 8.88 -9.12 23.35
C GLY A 24 10.35 -9.52 23.32
N PRO A 25 11.21 -8.98 24.21
CA PRO A 25 12.64 -9.19 24.14
C PRO A 25 13.09 -10.67 24.24
N TRP A 26 12.30 -11.52 24.86
CA TRP A 26 12.67 -12.91 25.20
C TRP A 26 11.88 -13.97 24.43
N LYS A 27 10.83 -13.58 23.71
CA LYS A 27 9.98 -14.50 22.95
C LYS A 27 10.03 -14.19 21.47
N THR A 28 9.93 -15.22 20.65
CA THR A 28 9.73 -15.07 19.21
C THR A 28 8.33 -14.57 18.90
N ALA A 29 8.14 -14.04 17.69
CA ALA A 29 6.83 -13.62 17.20
C ALA A 29 5.78 -14.75 17.27
N THR A 30 6.18 -15.98 17.00
CA THR A 30 5.29 -17.14 17.03
C THR A 30 4.85 -17.48 18.46
N GLU A 31 5.78 -17.45 19.41
CA GLU A 31 5.50 -17.68 20.84
C GLU A 31 4.66 -16.55 21.44
N LEU A 32 4.94 -15.30 21.08
CA LEU A 32 4.13 -14.15 21.49
C LEU A 32 2.70 -14.28 20.99
N THR A 33 2.52 -14.66 19.73
CA THR A 33 1.19 -14.87 19.14
C THR A 33 0.42 -15.95 19.90
N ARG A 34 1.06 -17.10 20.15
CA ARG A 34 0.44 -18.20 20.89
C ARG A 34 0.09 -17.79 22.32
N ALA A 35 1.01 -17.12 23.02
CA ALA A 35 0.80 -16.69 24.40
C ALA A 35 -0.28 -15.61 24.52
N LEU A 36 -0.30 -14.63 23.60
CA LEU A 36 -1.29 -13.55 23.56
C LEU A 36 -2.70 -14.10 23.28
N ASN A 37 -2.82 -14.99 22.29
CA ASN A 37 -4.09 -15.62 21.94
C ASN A 37 -4.60 -16.52 23.07
N ALA A 38 -3.70 -17.29 23.72
CA ALA A 38 -4.06 -18.15 24.85
C ALA A 38 -4.47 -17.35 26.10
N ALA A 39 -3.79 -16.23 26.39
CA ALA A 39 -4.05 -15.43 27.59
C ALA A 39 -5.35 -14.60 27.48
N HIS A 40 -5.71 -14.15 26.27
CA HIS A 40 -6.79 -13.19 26.07
C HIS A 40 -7.95 -13.71 25.20
N GLY A 41 -7.91 -14.98 24.77
CA GLY A 41 -8.94 -15.55 23.89
C GLY A 41 -9.05 -14.81 22.54
N THR A 42 -7.93 -14.30 22.03
CA THR A 42 -7.88 -13.54 20.77
C THR A 42 -7.34 -14.39 19.63
N GLU A 43 -7.53 -13.92 18.39
CA GLU A 43 -7.05 -14.59 17.18
C GLU A 43 -6.08 -13.69 16.40
N PHE A 44 -5.08 -13.13 17.07
CA PHE A 44 -4.04 -12.39 16.36
C PHE A 44 -3.19 -13.33 15.50
N THR A 45 -2.81 -12.87 14.31
CA THR A 45 -1.85 -13.56 13.45
C THR A 45 -0.42 -13.17 13.81
N ARG A 46 0.54 -14.01 13.44
CA ARG A 46 1.98 -13.75 13.63
C ARG A 46 2.42 -12.42 13.00
N SER A 47 1.93 -12.11 11.81
CA SER A 47 2.25 -10.85 11.11
C SER A 47 1.63 -9.63 11.78
N ALA A 48 0.43 -9.77 12.36
CA ALA A 48 -0.20 -8.69 13.13
C ALA A 48 0.62 -8.35 14.38
N VAL A 49 1.07 -9.37 15.12
CA VAL A 49 1.92 -9.20 16.31
C VAL A 49 3.26 -8.56 15.92
N LEU A 50 3.95 -9.07 14.90
CA LEU A 50 5.19 -8.47 14.39
C LEU A 50 5.02 -7.00 14.03
N GLY A 51 4.04 -6.71 13.18
CA GLY A 51 3.77 -5.34 12.72
C GLY A 51 3.42 -4.40 13.88
N ARG A 52 2.67 -4.89 14.89
CA ARG A 52 2.37 -4.09 16.08
C ARG A 52 3.63 -3.83 16.91
N SER A 53 4.42 -4.86 17.23
CA SER A 53 5.67 -4.72 18.00
C SER A 53 6.63 -3.71 17.37
N PHE A 54 6.77 -3.70 16.04
CA PHE A 54 7.60 -2.70 15.35
C PHE A 54 7.07 -1.27 15.54
N ARG A 55 5.76 -1.04 15.42
CA ARG A 55 5.16 0.30 15.61
C ARG A 55 5.29 0.84 17.03
N ILE A 56 5.30 -0.04 18.03
CA ILE A 56 5.48 0.33 19.44
C ILE A 56 6.95 0.27 19.91
N GLY A 57 7.89 0.04 19.00
CA GLY A 57 9.34 0.04 19.29
C GLY A 57 9.85 -1.17 20.08
N VAL A 58 9.08 -2.26 20.14
CA VAL A 58 9.47 -3.48 20.86
C VAL A 58 10.31 -4.38 19.97
N ARG A 59 11.53 -4.69 20.41
CA ARG A 59 12.36 -5.72 19.79
C ARG A 59 11.83 -7.10 20.20
N ILE A 60 11.44 -7.90 19.21
CA ILE A 60 11.07 -9.29 19.40
C ILE A 60 12.35 -10.14 19.44
N GLY A 61 12.47 -11.03 20.42
CA GLY A 61 13.59 -11.95 20.55
C GLY A 61 13.76 -12.84 19.31
N SER A 62 15.01 -13.10 18.93
CA SER A 62 15.34 -14.14 17.96
C SER A 62 15.60 -15.44 18.72
N ALA A 63 14.89 -16.52 18.39
CA ALA A 63 15.11 -17.84 19.02
C ALA A 63 16.50 -18.43 18.79
N VAL A 64 17.34 -17.80 17.94
CA VAL A 64 18.68 -18.29 17.66
C VAL A 64 19.62 -17.07 17.53
N PRO A 65 20.74 -17.01 18.25
CA PRO A 65 21.89 -16.21 17.82
C PRO A 65 22.28 -16.79 16.47
N ARG A 66 22.01 -16.07 15.38
CA ARG A 66 22.43 -16.50 14.05
C ARG A 66 23.96 -16.56 14.11
N ALA A 67 24.51 -17.77 14.22
CA ALA A 67 25.96 -17.97 14.22
C ALA A 67 26.53 -17.20 13.02
N PRO A 68 27.67 -16.50 13.17
CA PRO A 68 28.31 -15.84 12.04
C PRO A 68 28.47 -16.89 10.95
N GLN A 69 27.75 -16.70 9.85
CA GLN A 69 27.85 -17.57 8.70
C GLN A 69 29.31 -17.46 8.23
N PRO A 70 30.06 -18.57 8.09
CA PRO A 70 31.38 -18.50 7.50
C PRO A 70 31.25 -17.83 6.13
N GLU A 71 32.13 -16.87 5.84
CA GLU A 71 32.17 -16.25 4.51
C GLU A 71 32.25 -17.39 3.48
N PRO A 72 31.35 -17.42 2.48
CA PRO A 72 31.36 -18.49 1.51
C PRO A 72 32.67 -18.41 0.73
N ALA A 73 33.56 -19.37 0.98
CA ALA A 73 34.75 -19.56 0.18
C ALA A 73 34.33 -19.61 -1.30
N ARG A 74 34.89 -18.71 -2.12
CA ARG A 74 34.63 -18.63 -3.55
C ARG A 74 35.04 -19.95 -4.21
N LYS A 75 34.10 -20.90 -4.30
CA LYS A 75 34.28 -22.08 -5.16
C LYS A 75 34.04 -21.62 -6.60
N ALA A 76 35.04 -21.84 -7.46
CA ALA A 76 34.88 -21.69 -8.89
C ALA A 76 33.67 -22.54 -9.34
N ALA A 77 32.74 -21.91 -10.05
CA ALA A 77 31.48 -22.54 -10.42
C ALA A 77 31.71 -23.69 -11.41
N PRO A 78 31.17 -24.89 -11.18
CA PRO A 78 31.03 -25.87 -12.25
C PRO A 78 29.85 -25.42 -13.14
N SER A 79 30.13 -25.26 -14.43
CA SER A 79 29.12 -25.11 -15.46
C SER A 79 28.21 -26.34 -15.48
N SER A 80 26.94 -26.20 -15.08
CA SER A 80 25.91 -27.16 -15.49
C SER A 80 24.53 -26.51 -15.60
N LYS A 81 23.82 -26.95 -16.64
CA LYS A 81 22.50 -26.54 -17.08
C LYS A 81 21.42 -27.00 -16.09
N GLY A 82 20.43 -26.13 -15.87
CA GLY A 82 19.07 -26.51 -15.48
C GLY A 82 18.77 -26.60 -13.97
N ASN A 83 18.08 -25.59 -13.44
CA ASN A 83 16.75 -25.75 -12.81
C ASN A 83 16.27 -24.41 -12.22
N ASN A 84 15.09 -23.95 -12.68
CA ASN A 84 14.49 -22.65 -12.38
C ASN A 84 13.76 -22.60 -11.02
N TYR A 85 14.37 -23.10 -9.95
CA TYR A 85 13.79 -23.02 -8.60
C TYR A 85 14.87 -22.67 -7.57
N SER A 86 15.40 -21.44 -7.64
CA SER A 86 15.82 -20.67 -6.46
C SER A 86 16.30 -19.28 -6.92
N SER A 87 15.50 -18.24 -6.72
CA SER A 87 15.93 -16.85 -6.99
C SER A 87 15.42 -15.86 -5.95
N GLU A 88 15.46 -16.21 -4.66
CA GLU A 88 15.36 -15.18 -3.62
C GLU A 88 16.64 -14.33 -3.57
N GLY A 89 17.82 -14.91 -3.83
CA GLY A 89 19.09 -14.18 -3.88
C GLY A 89 19.27 -13.28 -5.11
N ALA A 90 18.86 -13.75 -6.30
CA ALA A 90 19.01 -12.98 -7.54
C ALA A 90 18.04 -11.77 -7.61
N LYS A 91 16.88 -11.86 -6.95
CA LYS A 91 15.94 -10.73 -6.83
C LYS A 91 16.47 -9.66 -5.89
N ALA A 92 17.10 -10.03 -4.78
CA ALA A 92 17.64 -9.07 -3.81
C ALA A 92 18.78 -8.22 -4.39
N ALA A 93 19.73 -8.84 -5.11
CA ALA A 93 20.81 -8.11 -5.78
C ALA A 93 20.30 -7.18 -6.89
N GLY A 94 19.33 -7.66 -7.69
CA GLY A 94 18.69 -6.82 -8.72
C GLY A 94 17.88 -5.65 -8.13
N VAL A 95 17.28 -5.82 -6.95
CA VAL A 95 16.58 -4.75 -6.24
C VAL A 95 17.55 -3.72 -5.67
N LEU A 96 18.66 -4.15 -5.06
CA LEU A 96 19.68 -3.22 -4.54
C LEU A 96 20.35 -2.42 -5.66
N ALA A 97 20.70 -3.06 -6.77
CA ALA A 97 21.24 -2.38 -7.95
C ALA A 97 20.24 -1.37 -8.54
N ARG A 98 18.94 -1.70 -8.57
CA ARG A 98 17.88 -0.75 -8.98
C ARG A 98 17.73 0.42 -8.01
N ILE A 99 17.91 0.20 -6.71
CA ILE A 99 17.87 1.27 -5.70
C ILE A 99 19.08 2.19 -5.85
N GLU A 100 20.29 1.66 -6.08
CA GLU A 100 21.49 2.47 -6.34
C GLU A 100 21.35 3.26 -7.64
N GLN A 101 20.85 2.62 -8.71
CA GLN A 101 20.58 3.28 -9.98
C GLN A 101 19.50 4.37 -9.87
N ALA A 102 18.48 4.17 -9.02
CA ALA A 102 17.46 5.18 -8.73
C ALA A 102 17.99 6.34 -7.86
N LYS A 103 19.05 6.13 -7.08
CA LYS A 103 19.73 7.19 -6.31
C LYS A 103 20.67 8.04 -7.16
N SER A 104 21.27 7.45 -8.20
CA SER A 104 22.23 8.12 -9.07
C SER A 104 21.61 8.66 -10.37
N GLY A 105 20.41 8.21 -10.74
CA GLY A 105 19.69 8.72 -11.88
C GLY A 105 19.13 10.09 -11.56
N GLU A 106 19.61 11.11 -12.26
CA GLU A 106 18.85 12.34 -12.49
C GLU A 106 17.44 11.90 -12.91
N VAL A 107 16.45 12.14 -12.04
CA VAL A 107 15.06 11.77 -12.33
C VAL A 107 14.78 12.43 -13.66
N PRO A 108 14.50 11.66 -14.74
CA PRO A 108 14.15 12.28 -16.01
C PRO A 108 13.05 13.27 -15.67
N SER A 109 13.27 14.55 -15.95
CA SER A 109 12.22 15.54 -15.90
C SER A 109 11.15 15.01 -16.83
N CYS A 110 10.22 14.24 -16.26
CA CYS A 110 9.10 13.79 -17.01
C CYS A 110 8.36 15.09 -17.26
N ASP A 111 8.29 15.49 -18.52
CA ASP A 111 7.36 16.51 -19.01
C ASP A 111 5.94 15.95 -18.88
N PHE A 112 5.60 15.48 -17.68
CA PHE A 112 4.29 15.01 -17.32
C PHE A 112 3.42 16.25 -17.31
N LYS A 113 2.75 16.46 -18.44
CA LYS A 113 1.65 17.40 -18.56
C LYS A 113 0.42 16.64 -18.05
N PRO A 114 -0.16 17.02 -16.90
CA PRO A 114 -1.40 16.43 -16.46
C PRO A 114 -2.44 16.54 -17.57
N ARG A 115 -3.26 15.50 -17.76
CA ARG A 115 -4.37 15.58 -18.70
C ARG A 115 -5.31 16.69 -18.24
N THR A 116 -5.56 17.65 -19.13
CA THR A 116 -6.57 18.70 -18.94
C THR A 116 -7.90 18.20 -19.51
N ALA A 117 -9.01 18.58 -18.87
CA ALA A 117 -10.34 18.33 -19.43
C ALA A 117 -10.79 19.54 -20.23
N ASP A 118 -11.60 19.32 -21.26
CA ASP A 118 -12.33 20.39 -21.95
C ASP A 118 -13.52 20.85 -21.08
N ALA A 119 -13.23 21.35 -19.89
CA ALA A 119 -14.19 21.91 -18.96
C ALA A 119 -13.76 23.31 -18.56
N GLN A 120 -14.63 24.30 -18.74
CA GLN A 120 -14.37 25.64 -18.25
C GLN A 120 -14.39 25.63 -16.73
N SER A 121 -13.22 25.79 -16.12
CA SER A 121 -13.12 25.90 -14.68
C SER A 121 -13.67 27.24 -14.17
N ARG A 122 -14.30 27.19 -13.00
CA ARG A 122 -14.71 28.37 -12.22
C ARG A 122 -13.62 28.84 -11.24
N HIS A 123 -12.51 28.11 -11.11
CA HIS A 123 -11.39 28.42 -10.22
C HIS A 123 -11.81 28.73 -8.78
N VAL A 124 -12.64 27.87 -8.20
CA VAL A 124 -13.23 28.07 -6.87
C VAL A 124 -12.27 27.56 -5.79
N PRO A 125 -11.90 28.36 -4.77
CA PRO A 125 -11.13 27.86 -3.63
C PRO A 125 -11.87 26.77 -2.87
N LEU A 126 -11.15 25.85 -2.21
CA LEU A 126 -11.75 24.74 -1.45
C LEU A 126 -12.84 25.18 -0.47
N LEU A 127 -12.61 26.30 0.22
CA LEU A 127 -13.53 26.86 1.22
C LEU A 127 -14.82 27.42 0.62
N ASN A 128 -14.80 27.75 -0.67
CA ASN A 128 -15.93 28.32 -1.39
C ASN A 128 -16.67 27.27 -2.25
N LEU A 129 -16.21 26.01 -2.25
CA LEU A 129 -16.96 24.93 -2.87
C LEU A 129 -18.23 24.66 -2.05
N GLY A 130 -19.34 24.45 -2.77
CA GLY A 130 -20.65 24.24 -2.19
C GLY A 130 -20.62 23.12 -1.13
N PRO A 131 -21.21 23.35 0.06
CA PRO A 131 -21.14 22.41 1.18
C PRO A 131 -21.80 21.06 0.87
N PHE A 132 -22.68 21.02 -0.13
CA PHE A 132 -23.46 19.85 -0.52
C PHE A 132 -22.74 18.93 -1.53
N GLY A 133 -21.49 19.21 -1.90
CA GLY A 133 -20.70 18.32 -2.76
C GLY A 133 -21.25 18.13 -4.17
N LEU A 134 -22.05 19.08 -4.66
CA LEU A 134 -22.60 19.12 -6.02
C LEU A 134 -21.72 19.90 -7.00
N GLU A 135 -20.47 20.16 -6.61
CA GLU A 135 -19.50 20.92 -7.40
C GLU A 135 -18.22 20.12 -7.56
N CYS A 136 -17.63 20.22 -8.75
CA CYS A 136 -16.50 19.43 -9.17
C CYS A 136 -15.24 19.80 -8.38
N ARG A 137 -14.63 18.78 -7.76
CA ARG A 137 -13.42 18.92 -6.93
C ARG A 137 -12.13 18.61 -7.69
N TRP A 138 -12.14 18.76 -9.01
CA TRP A 138 -10.93 18.59 -9.80
C TRP A 138 -10.00 19.78 -9.56
N PRO A 139 -8.72 19.58 -9.21
CA PRO A 139 -7.79 20.67 -8.98
C PRO A 139 -7.42 21.35 -10.29
N ASP A 140 -7.48 22.69 -10.32
CA ASP A 140 -7.03 23.44 -11.48
C ASP A 140 -5.54 23.68 -11.39
N ASN A 141 -4.85 23.39 -12.49
CA ASN A 141 -3.42 23.65 -12.59
C ASN A 141 -3.12 24.96 -13.33
N GLU A 142 -4.12 25.58 -13.95
CA GLU A 142 -3.94 26.75 -14.83
C GLU A 142 -3.82 28.07 -14.07
N LEU A 143 -4.51 28.18 -12.92
CA LEU A 143 -4.54 29.38 -12.09
C LEU A 143 -3.83 29.20 -10.74
N ASN A 144 -2.87 28.27 -10.69
CA ASN A 144 -2.01 28.08 -9.52
C ASN A 144 -1.00 29.24 -9.42
N ASP A 145 -1.51 30.44 -9.18
CA ASP A 145 -0.73 31.43 -8.45
C ASP A 145 -0.45 30.78 -7.09
N ALA A 146 0.82 30.72 -6.69
CA ALA A 146 1.32 29.82 -5.61
C ALA A 146 0.64 30.01 -4.23
N SER A 147 -0.27 30.97 -4.10
CA SER A 147 -0.97 31.33 -2.88
C SER A 147 -2.29 30.59 -2.66
N GLN A 148 -2.99 30.12 -3.71
CA GLN A 148 -4.32 29.50 -3.54
C GLN A 148 -4.58 28.35 -4.52
N GLN A 149 -4.82 27.15 -3.97
CA GLN A 149 -5.29 26.00 -4.74
C GLN A 149 -6.77 26.19 -5.11
N THR A 150 -7.05 26.18 -6.40
CA THR A 150 -8.41 26.33 -6.95
C THR A 150 -8.91 25.02 -7.55
N PHE A 151 -10.23 24.93 -7.70
CA PHE A 151 -10.94 23.75 -8.19
C PHE A 151 -11.96 24.11 -9.27
N CYS A 152 -12.25 23.14 -10.14
CA CYS A 152 -13.16 23.26 -11.26
C CYS A 152 -14.51 23.90 -10.91
N GLY A 153 -15.17 23.47 -9.83
CA GLY A 153 -16.44 24.05 -9.37
C GLY A 153 -17.63 23.87 -10.31
N ALA A 154 -17.49 23.15 -11.43
CA ALA A 154 -18.61 22.83 -12.32
C ALA A 154 -19.65 21.94 -11.61
N PRO A 155 -20.95 22.06 -11.94
CA PRO A 155 -21.98 21.23 -11.33
C PRO A 155 -21.72 19.75 -11.59
N THR A 156 -21.96 18.92 -10.58
CA THR A 156 -21.84 17.46 -10.66
C THR A 156 -23.21 16.80 -10.56
N ALA A 157 -23.32 15.57 -11.06
CA ALA A 157 -24.49 14.74 -10.79
C ALA A 157 -24.56 14.44 -9.28
N HIS A 158 -25.77 14.20 -8.75
CA HIS A 158 -25.97 13.94 -7.31
C HIS A 158 -24.99 12.89 -6.77
N GLY A 159 -24.12 13.31 -5.85
CA GLY A 159 -23.13 12.46 -5.18
C GLY A 159 -21.82 12.22 -5.96
N ALA A 160 -21.67 12.77 -7.16
CA ALA A 160 -20.42 12.67 -7.91
C ALA A 160 -19.42 13.74 -7.46
N SER A 161 -18.16 13.32 -7.25
CA SER A 161 -17.06 14.23 -6.87
C SER A 161 -16.55 15.09 -8.02
N TYR A 162 -16.81 14.70 -9.27
CA TYR A 162 -16.30 15.34 -10.48
C TYR A 162 -17.41 15.55 -11.51
N CYS A 163 -17.29 16.61 -12.32
CA CYS A 163 -18.15 16.80 -13.49
C CYS A 163 -17.82 15.75 -14.56
N CYS A 164 -18.70 15.56 -15.55
CA CYS A 164 -18.53 14.51 -16.57
C CYS A 164 -17.15 14.56 -17.27
N ALA A 165 -16.65 15.75 -17.59
CA ALA A 165 -15.36 15.93 -18.24
C ALA A 165 -14.19 15.46 -17.36
N HIS A 166 -14.16 15.88 -16.10
CA HIS A 166 -13.12 15.47 -15.15
C HIS A 166 -13.26 14.03 -14.67
N MET A 167 -14.49 13.50 -14.65
CA MET A 167 -14.77 12.10 -14.35
C MET A 167 -14.15 11.17 -15.40
N ALA A 168 -14.19 11.54 -16.68
CA ALA A 168 -13.57 10.78 -17.77
C ALA A 168 -12.03 10.68 -17.60
N ILE A 169 -11.40 11.72 -17.06
CA ILE A 169 -9.96 11.70 -16.76
C ILE A 169 -9.66 10.87 -15.50
N ALA A 170 -10.47 11.04 -14.45
CA ALA A 170 -10.29 10.38 -13.16
C ALA A 170 -10.40 8.86 -13.26
N TRP A 171 -11.38 8.36 -14.01
CA TRP A 171 -11.53 6.93 -14.23
C TRP A 171 -10.49 6.35 -15.18
N GLY A 172 -9.90 7.17 -16.04
CA GLY A 172 -8.94 6.72 -17.03
C GLY A 172 -9.49 5.61 -17.93
N ILE A 173 -8.60 4.96 -18.68
CA ILE A 173 -8.96 3.83 -19.55
C ILE A 173 -8.94 2.50 -18.75
N GLY A 174 -8.88 2.59 -17.43
CA GLY A 174 -8.54 1.50 -16.52
C GLY A 174 -7.11 0.95 -16.66
N THR A 175 -6.71 0.07 -15.75
CA THR A 175 -5.52 -0.79 -15.92
C THR A 175 -5.77 -1.85 -17.02
N ALA A 176 -4.71 -2.47 -17.55
CA ALA A 176 -4.86 -3.56 -18.52
C ALA A 176 -5.73 -4.71 -17.97
N SER A 177 -5.62 -4.99 -16.68
CA SER A 177 -6.46 -5.94 -15.95
C SER A 177 -7.92 -5.51 -15.86
N GLU A 178 -8.22 -4.23 -15.61
CA GLU A 178 -9.60 -3.72 -15.56
C GLU A 178 -10.28 -3.80 -16.93
N ARG A 179 -9.56 -3.46 -18.01
CA ARG A 179 -10.09 -3.62 -19.38
C ARG A 179 -10.34 -5.08 -19.73
N SER A 180 -9.44 -5.98 -19.34
CA SER A 180 -9.62 -7.42 -19.58
C SER A 180 -10.81 -7.97 -18.80
N ALA A 181 -11.01 -7.54 -17.55
CA ALA A 181 -12.12 -7.98 -16.71
C ALA A 181 -13.48 -7.53 -17.29
N LEU A 182 -13.59 -6.29 -17.76
CA LEU A 182 -14.78 -5.81 -18.44
C LEU A 182 -15.08 -6.61 -19.71
N LYS A 183 -14.05 -6.94 -20.50
CA LYS A 183 -14.20 -7.79 -21.69
C LYS A 183 -14.73 -9.17 -21.33
N THR A 184 -14.18 -9.81 -20.30
CA THR A 184 -14.64 -11.12 -19.83
C THR A 184 -16.09 -11.07 -19.33
N LEU A 185 -16.50 -10.00 -18.63
CA LEU A 185 -17.89 -9.83 -18.19
C LEU A 185 -18.87 -9.64 -19.36
N LEU A 186 -18.48 -8.90 -20.40
CA LEU A 186 -19.28 -8.71 -21.61
C LEU A 186 -19.37 -10.00 -22.45
N GLU A 187 -18.32 -10.82 -22.47
CA GLU A 187 -18.32 -12.13 -23.14
C GLU A 187 -19.19 -13.13 -22.37
N ALA A 188 -19.18 -13.10 -21.04
CA ALA A 188 -20.00 -13.97 -20.20
C ALA A 188 -21.50 -13.62 -20.17
N SER A 189 -21.89 -12.47 -20.72
CA SER A 189 -23.28 -12.01 -20.81
C SER A 189 -23.90 -12.18 -22.21
N ARG A 190 -23.18 -12.82 -23.13
CA ARG A 190 -23.66 -13.25 -24.45
C ARG A 190 -23.99 -14.74 -24.42
#